data_AF-A0A160T7N9-F1
#
_entry.id   AF-A0A160T7N9-F1
#
_cell.length_a   1.000
_cell.length_b   1.000
_cell.length_c   1.000
_cell.angle_alpha   90.00
_cell.angle_beta   90.00
_cell.angle_gamma   90.00
#
_symmetry.space_group_name_H-M   'P 1'
#
loop_
_entity.id
_entity.type
_entity.pdbx_description
1 polymer ?
#
loop_
_entity_poly.entity_id
_entity_poly.type
_entity_poly.pdbx_seq_one_letter_code
_entity_poly.pdbx_strand_id
1 'polypeptide(L)'
;MNTRILAIETSCDETAAAVIADGVTILSNVVASQTELHARFGGVFPEVASRRHVEVIHAVVDQAMHDAHLGFDDLDCVAVTRGPGLVGSLLVGMNMAKGLAVARNLPLLGINHIEGHIYSLWLTPDAPEIRFPLITLVVSGGHTDLYLMTDHGRYRLLGATLDDAAGEAFDKVGRLLGLPYPGGPAIDHASDKGNPTTFRFPRAVMDAGHGYDFSFSGLKTAVMRQTSQYHSPAVMPVADLAAGFQAAVVDSLVEKTAAAAVEFGATAVHVAGGVSANRALRRLMAERVAVPVRVPPMALCTDNAAMIGAAAHFHFSRGRRDGLDLDVTPSLQLV
;
A
#
# COMPACT_ATOMS: atom_id res chain seq x y z
N MET A 1 -4.32 10.55 28.97
CA MET A 1 -5.42 9.67 28.51
C MET A 1 -4.96 9.05 27.22
N ASN A 2 -5.17 7.75 27.06
CA ASN A 2 -4.75 7.06 25.85
C ASN A 2 -5.78 7.35 24.75
N THR A 3 -5.35 7.92 23.63
CA THR A 3 -6.25 8.26 22.53
C THR A 3 -6.68 7.00 21.82
N ARG A 4 -7.98 6.73 21.72
CA ARG A 4 -8.56 5.56 21.04
C ARG A 4 -9.29 5.98 19.77
N ILE A 5 -8.80 5.51 18.63
CA ILE A 5 -9.34 5.86 17.31
C ILE A 5 -9.89 4.62 16.64
N LEU A 6 -11.18 4.64 16.30
CA LEU A 6 -11.75 3.69 15.34
C LEU A 6 -11.43 4.18 13.93
N ALA A 7 -10.72 3.36 13.16
CA ALA A 7 -10.37 3.65 11.78
C ALA A 7 -11.13 2.72 10.83
N ILE A 8 -11.46 3.24 9.64
CA ILE A 8 -12.16 2.53 8.56
C ILE A 8 -11.39 2.70 7.24
N GLU A 9 -11.15 1.60 6.55
CA GLU A 9 -10.48 1.56 5.24
C GLU A 9 -11.36 0.79 4.24
N THR A 10 -11.67 1.44 3.12
CA THR A 10 -12.49 0.93 2.01
C THR A 10 -12.06 1.53 0.66
N SER A 11 -10.78 1.83 0.47
CA SER A 11 -10.28 2.51 -0.73
C SER A 11 -10.34 1.65 -1.99
N CYS A 12 -10.21 0.33 -1.86
CA CYS A 12 -10.11 -0.61 -2.97
C CYS A 12 -11.00 -1.84 -2.79
N ASP A 13 -10.43 -2.98 -2.38
CA ASP A 13 -11.11 -4.28 -2.28
C ASP A 13 -10.95 -4.97 -0.92
N GLU A 14 -10.35 -4.29 0.06
CA GLU A 14 -10.42 -4.64 1.48
C GLU A 14 -11.46 -3.77 2.20
N THR A 15 -12.39 -4.41 2.93
CA THR A 15 -13.17 -3.69 3.94
C THR A 15 -12.51 -3.92 5.28
N ALA A 16 -11.96 -2.88 5.89
CA ALA A 16 -11.26 -3.03 7.17
C ALA A 16 -11.74 -2.02 8.21
N ALA A 17 -11.68 -2.45 9.47
CA ALA A 17 -11.86 -1.60 10.63
C ALA A 17 -10.85 -2.00 11.72
N ALA A 18 -10.34 -1.01 12.44
CA ALA A 18 -9.33 -1.22 13.48
C ALA A 18 -9.51 -0.20 14.60
N VAL A 19 -9.20 -0.59 15.82
CA VAL A 19 -9.08 0.36 16.94
C VAL A 19 -7.62 0.49 17.33
N ILE A 20 -7.11 1.72 17.25
CA ILE A 20 -5.71 2.05 17.56
C ILE A 20 -5.65 2.91 18.82
N ALA A 21 -4.78 2.52 19.75
CA ALA A 21 -4.43 3.30 20.93
C ALA A 21 -3.09 4.01 20.72
N ASP A 22 -3.08 5.32 20.98
CA ASP A 22 -1.88 6.18 20.99
C ASP A 22 -1.06 6.17 19.70
N GLY A 23 -1.69 5.81 18.59
CA GLY A 23 -1.07 5.75 17.26
C GLY A 23 -0.08 4.61 17.06
N VAL A 24 0.19 3.80 18.09
CA VAL A 24 1.24 2.76 18.06
C VAL A 24 0.75 1.38 18.50
N THR A 25 -0.38 1.29 19.20
CA THR A 25 -0.90 0.02 19.73
C THR A 25 -2.16 -0.40 18.98
N ILE A 26 -2.15 -1.61 18.42
CA ILE A 26 -3.32 -2.21 17.78
C ILE A 26 -4.17 -2.91 18.85
N LEU A 27 -5.38 -2.41 19.11
CA LEU A 27 -6.35 -3.09 19.98
C LEU A 27 -7.20 -4.10 19.19
N SER A 28 -7.50 -3.79 17.94
CA SER A 28 -8.12 -4.70 16.98
C SER A 28 -7.75 -4.31 15.55
N ASN A 29 -7.79 -5.29 14.64
CA ASN A 29 -7.58 -5.07 13.21
C ASN A 29 -8.30 -6.15 12.42
N VAL A 30 -9.48 -5.83 11.90
CA VAL A 30 -10.36 -6.73 11.16
C VAL A 30 -10.30 -6.37 9.69
N VAL A 31 -10.05 -7.36 8.83
CA VAL A 31 -9.99 -7.20 7.37
C VAL A 31 -10.87 -8.25 6.71
N ALA A 32 -11.84 -7.80 5.91
CA ALA A 32 -12.63 -8.62 5.01
C ALA A 32 -12.17 -8.38 3.56
N SER A 33 -11.23 -9.19 3.08
CA SER A 33 -10.69 -9.11 1.72
C SER A 33 -11.65 -9.67 0.67
N GLN A 34 -11.66 -9.07 -0.51
CA GLN A 34 -12.46 -9.48 -1.65
C GLN A 34 -11.62 -10.16 -2.76
N THR A 35 -10.36 -10.53 -2.48
CA THR A 35 -9.44 -11.13 -3.47
C THR A 35 -10.08 -12.28 -4.27
N GLU A 36 -10.76 -13.22 -3.60
CA GLU A 36 -11.41 -14.37 -4.28
C GLU A 36 -12.56 -13.94 -5.20
N LEU A 37 -13.30 -12.89 -4.81
CA LEU A 37 -14.39 -12.33 -5.59
C LEU A 37 -13.85 -11.74 -6.91
N HIS A 38 -12.71 -11.06 -6.86
CA HIS A 38 -12.09 -10.38 -8.00
C HIS A 38 -11.21 -11.28 -8.87
N ALA A 39 -10.76 -12.42 -8.34
CA ALA A 39 -9.93 -13.38 -9.08
C ALA A 39 -10.54 -13.81 -10.42
N ARG A 40 -11.88 -13.94 -10.50
CA ARG A 40 -12.61 -14.29 -11.73
C ARG A 40 -12.52 -13.22 -12.84
N PHE A 41 -12.27 -11.97 -12.47
CA PHE A 41 -12.11 -10.84 -13.39
C PHE A 41 -10.63 -10.57 -13.71
N GLY A 42 -9.72 -11.24 -13.00
CA GLY A 42 -8.27 -11.04 -13.11
C GLY A 42 -7.78 -9.70 -12.53
N GLY A 43 -8.61 -9.01 -11.75
CA GLY A 43 -8.34 -7.71 -11.16
C GLY A 43 -9.61 -7.12 -10.55
N VAL A 44 -9.47 -6.02 -9.80
CA VAL A 44 -10.60 -5.41 -9.06
C VAL A 44 -11.66 -4.88 -10.03
N PHE A 45 -12.90 -5.32 -9.85
CA PHE A 45 -14.06 -4.81 -10.57
C PHE A 45 -14.81 -3.78 -9.70
N PRO A 46 -14.77 -2.46 -10.01
CA PRO A 46 -15.13 -1.40 -9.06
C PRO A 46 -16.56 -1.47 -8.50
N GLU A 47 -17.54 -1.81 -9.33
CA GLU A 47 -18.95 -1.89 -8.91
C GLU A 47 -19.18 -3.07 -7.95
N VAL A 48 -18.54 -4.22 -8.21
CA VAL A 48 -18.61 -5.39 -7.33
C VAL A 48 -17.91 -5.09 -6.01
N ALA A 49 -16.80 -4.36 -6.04
CA ALA A 49 -16.09 -3.96 -4.84
C ALA A 49 -16.94 -3.05 -3.95
N SER A 50 -17.55 -2.02 -4.54
CA SER A 50 -18.43 -1.09 -3.84
C SER A 50 -19.60 -1.80 -3.14
N ARG A 51 -20.28 -2.72 -3.84
CA ARG A 51 -21.39 -3.50 -3.25
C ARG A 51 -20.93 -4.36 -2.09
N ARG A 52 -19.77 -5.00 -2.23
CA ARG A 52 -19.27 -5.89 -1.18
C ARG A 52 -18.89 -5.12 0.08
N HIS A 53 -18.37 -3.90 -0.02
CA HIS A 53 -18.19 -3.04 1.17
C HIS A 53 -19.52 -2.77 1.88
N VAL A 54 -20.59 -2.44 1.15
CA VAL A 54 -21.91 -2.16 1.75
C VAL A 54 -22.43 -3.37 2.54
N GLU A 55 -22.24 -4.57 2.01
CA GLU A 55 -22.71 -5.81 2.65
C GLU A 55 -22.01 -6.12 3.99
N VAL A 56 -20.72 -5.77 4.11
CA VAL A 56 -19.88 -6.27 5.22
C VAL A 56 -19.41 -5.18 6.19
N ILE A 57 -19.46 -3.90 5.82
CA ILE A 57 -18.85 -2.83 6.61
C ILE A 57 -19.39 -2.76 8.05
N HIS A 58 -20.69 -2.99 8.25
CA HIS A 58 -21.27 -3.03 9.59
C HIS A 58 -20.67 -4.17 10.43
N ALA A 59 -20.62 -5.39 9.89
CA ALA A 59 -20.08 -6.55 10.59
C ALA A 59 -18.58 -6.39 10.89
N VAL A 60 -17.82 -5.78 9.97
CA VAL A 60 -16.39 -5.50 10.15
C VAL A 60 -16.16 -4.49 11.28
N VAL A 61 -16.94 -3.40 11.32
CA VAL A 61 -16.83 -2.40 12.40
C VAL A 61 -17.25 -2.99 13.75
N ASP A 62 -18.36 -3.73 13.79
CA ASP A 62 -18.87 -4.35 15.02
C ASP A 62 -17.85 -5.36 15.58
N GLN A 63 -17.28 -6.20 14.72
CA GLN A 63 -16.22 -7.13 15.11
C GLN A 63 -14.97 -6.39 15.61
N ALA A 64 -14.56 -5.29 14.98
CA ALA A 64 -13.40 -4.53 15.43
C ALA A 64 -13.61 -3.91 16.83
N MET A 65 -14.82 -3.45 17.14
CA MET A 65 -15.16 -2.97 18.48
C MET A 65 -15.20 -4.12 19.51
N HIS A 66 -15.76 -5.26 19.11
CA HIS A 66 -15.80 -6.46 19.94
C HIS A 66 -14.40 -6.97 20.29
N ASP A 67 -13.53 -7.12 19.29
CA ASP A 67 -12.15 -7.59 19.46
C ASP A 67 -11.32 -6.62 20.32
N ALA A 68 -11.60 -5.32 20.22
CA ALA A 68 -10.97 -4.30 21.07
C ALA A 68 -11.49 -4.32 22.51
N HIS A 69 -12.58 -5.04 22.79
CA HIS A 69 -13.29 -5.04 24.07
C HIS A 69 -13.75 -3.64 24.52
N LEU A 70 -14.26 -2.84 23.58
CA LEU A 70 -14.70 -1.46 23.83
C LEU A 70 -16.14 -1.22 23.35
N GLY A 71 -16.82 -0.27 24.01
CA GLY A 71 -18.02 0.36 23.48
C GLY A 71 -17.68 1.57 22.62
N PHE A 72 -18.65 2.04 21.82
CA PHE A 72 -18.45 3.24 20.99
C PHE A 72 -18.24 4.53 21.81
N ASP A 73 -18.72 4.55 23.06
CA ASP A 73 -18.55 5.69 23.97
C ASP A 73 -17.13 5.74 24.58
N ASP A 74 -16.30 4.71 24.37
CA ASP A 74 -14.89 4.67 24.77
C ASP A 74 -13.93 5.29 23.73
N LEU A 75 -14.45 5.68 22.56
CA LEU A 75 -13.67 6.23 21.44
C LEU A 75 -13.50 7.74 21.57
N ASP A 76 -12.36 8.25 21.12
CA ASP A 76 -12.07 9.69 21.07
C ASP A 76 -12.28 10.28 19.66
N CYS A 77 -12.24 9.44 18.62
CA CYS A 77 -12.31 9.86 17.22
C CYS A 77 -12.73 8.69 16.32
N VAL A 78 -13.38 9.03 15.20
CA VAL A 78 -13.52 8.13 14.05
C VAL A 78 -12.64 8.65 12.91
N ALA A 79 -11.82 7.78 12.35
CA ALA A 79 -10.97 8.06 11.20
C ALA A 79 -11.41 7.21 10.01
N VAL A 80 -11.26 7.76 8.81
CA VAL A 80 -11.64 7.07 7.57
C VAL A 80 -10.74 7.46 6.42
N THR A 81 -10.46 6.52 5.55
CA THR A 81 -9.75 6.80 4.31
C THR A 81 -10.56 7.75 3.42
N ARG A 82 -9.98 8.92 3.14
CA ARG A 82 -10.56 9.95 2.26
C ARG A 82 -10.23 9.69 0.80
N GLY A 83 -9.08 9.06 0.57
CA GLY A 83 -8.51 8.77 -0.74
C GLY A 83 -6.98 8.73 -0.69
N PRO A 84 -6.29 8.45 -1.80
CA PRO A 84 -6.86 8.08 -3.09
C PRO A 84 -7.53 6.69 -3.07
N GLY A 85 -8.30 6.36 -4.10
CA GLY A 85 -9.02 5.08 -4.19
C GLY A 85 -10.23 5.11 -5.13
N LEU A 86 -10.95 4.00 -5.19
CA LEU A 86 -12.18 3.86 -5.97
C LEU A 86 -13.31 4.67 -5.33
N VAL A 87 -13.89 5.61 -6.09
CA VAL A 87 -14.90 6.55 -5.56
C VAL A 87 -16.08 5.84 -4.89
N GLY A 88 -16.62 4.78 -5.50
CA GLY A 88 -17.74 4.03 -4.95
C GLY A 88 -17.39 3.34 -3.64
N SER A 89 -16.18 2.76 -3.56
CA SER A 89 -15.67 2.11 -2.35
C SER A 89 -15.38 3.11 -1.23
N LEU A 90 -14.71 4.23 -1.52
CA LEU A 90 -14.44 5.31 -0.55
C LEU A 90 -15.72 5.89 0.07
N LEU A 91 -16.77 6.07 -0.74
CA LEU A 91 -18.05 6.59 -0.27
C LEU A 91 -18.71 5.69 0.78
N VAL A 92 -18.52 4.37 0.72
CA VAL A 92 -19.09 3.44 1.70
C VAL A 92 -18.45 3.67 3.08
N GLY A 93 -17.12 3.68 3.14
CA GLY A 93 -16.38 3.96 4.37
C GLY A 93 -16.69 5.35 4.93
N MET A 94 -16.64 6.37 4.08
CA MET A 94 -16.92 7.77 4.46
C MET A 94 -18.30 7.92 5.09
N ASN A 95 -19.34 7.31 4.50
CA ASN A 95 -20.70 7.40 5.04
C ASN A 95 -20.88 6.63 6.35
N MET A 96 -20.24 5.46 6.50
CA MET A 96 -20.21 4.76 7.79
C MET A 96 -19.56 5.61 8.88
N ALA A 97 -18.39 6.18 8.59
CA ALA A 97 -17.65 7.02 9.53
C ALA A 97 -18.44 8.26 9.95
N LYS A 98 -19.07 8.96 8.99
CA LYS A 98 -19.95 10.10 9.27
C LYS A 98 -21.15 9.69 10.13
N GLY A 99 -21.77 8.55 9.82
CA GLY A 99 -22.90 8.03 10.59
C GLY A 99 -22.53 7.79 12.07
N LEU A 100 -21.38 7.16 12.31
CA LEU A 100 -20.85 6.93 13.66
C LEU A 100 -20.49 8.24 14.37
N ALA A 101 -19.80 9.14 13.68
CA ALA A 101 -19.41 10.45 14.20
C ALA A 101 -20.63 11.25 14.65
N VAL A 102 -21.69 11.31 13.84
CA VAL A 102 -22.95 12.00 14.19
C VAL A 102 -23.66 11.30 15.34
N ALA A 103 -23.81 9.98 15.29
CA ALA A 103 -24.56 9.22 16.28
C ALA A 103 -23.95 9.30 17.69
N ARG A 104 -22.62 9.43 17.77
CA ARG A 104 -21.85 9.44 19.03
C ARG A 104 -21.25 10.80 19.37
N ASN A 105 -21.50 11.82 18.56
CA ASN A 105 -20.89 13.15 18.69
C ASN A 105 -19.34 13.07 18.79
N LEU A 106 -18.75 12.20 17.97
CA LEU A 106 -17.31 12.00 17.89
C LEU A 106 -16.71 12.86 16.76
N PRO A 107 -15.48 13.35 16.93
CA PRO A 107 -14.72 13.90 15.83
C PRO A 107 -14.53 12.95 14.65
N LEU A 108 -14.50 13.52 13.45
CA LEU A 108 -14.20 12.82 12.20
C LEU A 108 -12.83 13.25 11.67
N LEU A 109 -12.08 12.29 11.11
CA LEU A 109 -10.83 12.54 10.40
C LEU A 109 -10.80 11.80 9.06
N GLY A 110 -10.60 12.54 7.97
CA GLY A 110 -10.30 12.01 6.65
C GLY A 110 -8.79 11.86 6.44
N ILE A 111 -8.33 10.63 6.29
CA ILE A 111 -6.91 10.30 6.21
C ILE A 111 -6.53 9.92 4.77
N ASN A 112 -5.33 10.32 4.35
CA ASN A 112 -4.81 9.91 3.06
C ASN A 112 -4.38 8.43 3.14
N HIS A 113 -4.80 7.61 2.18
CA HIS A 113 -4.49 6.18 2.12
C HIS A 113 -2.98 5.90 2.07
N ILE A 114 -2.24 6.68 1.27
CA ILE A 114 -0.78 6.59 1.16
C ILE A 114 -0.12 6.98 2.49
N GLU A 115 -0.64 8.01 3.16
CA GLU A 115 -0.19 8.37 4.51
C GLU A 115 -0.41 7.22 5.49
N GLY A 116 -1.54 6.51 5.38
CA GLY A 116 -1.78 5.26 6.11
C GLY A 116 -0.65 4.27 5.93
N HIS A 117 -0.30 3.93 4.67
CA HIS A 117 0.81 3.02 4.37
C HIS A 117 2.14 3.47 4.99
N ILE A 118 2.46 4.77 4.96
CA ILE A 118 3.65 5.32 5.65
C ILE A 118 3.55 5.07 7.17
N TYR A 119 2.37 5.28 7.74
CA TYR A 119 2.16 5.14 9.19
C TYR A 119 2.10 3.69 9.70
N SER A 120 2.00 2.70 8.82
CA SER A 120 2.14 1.28 9.17
C SER A 120 3.45 0.98 9.92
N LEU A 121 4.49 1.77 9.68
CA LEU A 121 5.78 1.64 10.37
C LEU A 121 5.68 1.90 11.88
N TRP A 122 4.78 2.78 12.33
CA TRP A 122 4.62 3.09 13.76
C TRP A 122 3.88 2.01 14.55
N LEU A 123 3.30 1.04 13.85
CA LEU A 123 2.65 -0.13 14.43
C LEU A 123 3.63 -1.31 14.60
N THR A 124 4.93 -1.08 14.38
CA THR A 124 5.98 -2.08 14.55
C THR A 124 6.66 -1.94 15.91
N PRO A 125 7.23 -3.02 16.49
CA PRO A 125 7.95 -2.96 17.76
C PRO A 125 9.10 -1.93 17.77
N ASP A 126 9.69 -1.67 16.60
CA ASP A 126 10.83 -0.79 16.47
C ASP A 126 10.42 0.70 16.32
N ALA A 127 9.13 1.02 16.42
CA ALA A 127 8.64 2.40 16.34
C ALA A 127 9.41 3.41 17.21
N PRO A 128 9.83 3.08 18.46
CA PRO A 128 10.61 3.99 19.30
C PRO A 128 12.00 4.34 18.76
N GLU A 129 12.55 3.54 17.85
CA GLU A 129 13.87 3.74 17.24
C GLU A 129 13.83 4.58 15.96
N ILE A 130 12.64 4.87 15.44
CA ILE A 130 12.49 5.64 14.21
C ILE A 130 13.01 7.05 14.46
N ARG A 131 13.87 7.51 13.55
CA ARG A 131 14.39 8.88 13.50
C ARG A 131 14.09 9.45 12.12
N PHE A 132 14.01 10.77 12.05
CA PHE A 132 13.89 11.49 10.79
C PHE A 132 15.27 12.03 10.38
N PRO A 133 15.52 12.26 9.07
CA PRO A 133 14.60 12.03 7.95
C PRO A 133 14.50 10.56 7.53
N LEU A 134 13.34 10.16 7.01
CA LEU A 134 13.09 8.85 6.42
C LEU A 134 12.92 8.97 4.92
N ILE A 135 13.40 7.98 4.18
CA ILE A 135 12.93 7.72 2.82
C ILE A 135 11.89 6.63 2.88
N THR A 136 10.70 6.88 2.32
CA THR A 136 9.61 5.90 2.28
C THR A 136 9.27 5.57 0.85
N LEU A 137 9.45 4.31 0.46
CA LEU A 137 8.97 3.74 -0.78
C LEU A 137 7.60 3.10 -0.51
N VAL A 138 6.52 3.72 -1.02
CA VAL A 138 5.18 3.14 -1.00
C VAL A 138 4.97 2.41 -2.33
N VAL A 139 4.92 1.09 -2.29
CA VAL A 139 4.83 0.24 -3.49
C VAL A 139 3.69 -0.77 -3.34
N SER A 140 2.52 -0.44 -3.91
CA SER A 140 1.29 -1.22 -3.84
C SER A 140 0.75 -1.57 -5.24
N GLY A 141 -0.47 -2.09 -5.30
CA GLY A 141 -1.17 -2.36 -6.56
C GLY A 141 -1.33 -1.10 -7.43
N GLY A 142 -1.70 0.04 -6.80
CA GLY A 142 -2.00 1.29 -7.50
C GLY A 142 -1.00 2.43 -7.27
N HIS A 143 0.02 2.23 -6.42
CA HIS A 143 0.97 3.28 -6.05
C HIS A 143 2.40 2.80 -6.17
N THR A 144 3.29 3.68 -6.66
CA THR A 144 4.74 3.49 -6.58
C THR A 144 5.36 4.86 -6.43
N ASP A 145 5.49 5.26 -5.17
CA ASP A 145 5.84 6.62 -4.78
C ASP A 145 7.03 6.59 -3.81
N LEU A 146 7.95 7.54 -4.00
CA LEU A 146 9.11 7.72 -3.15
C LEU A 146 9.00 9.06 -2.43
N TYR A 147 8.90 9.03 -1.11
CA TYR A 147 8.75 10.21 -0.26
C TYR A 147 9.97 10.42 0.62
N LEU A 148 10.35 11.67 0.79
CA LEU A 148 11.13 12.12 1.94
C LEU A 148 10.16 12.53 3.05
N MET A 149 10.29 11.94 4.22
CA MET A 149 9.55 12.32 5.41
C MET A 149 10.51 12.94 6.43
N THR A 150 10.33 14.23 6.72
CA THR A 150 11.23 15.00 7.61
C THR A 150 10.72 15.16 9.03
N ASP A 151 9.43 14.93 9.22
CA ASP A 151 8.72 14.88 10.49
C ASP A 151 7.35 14.23 10.24
N HIS A 152 6.60 13.95 11.30
CA HIS A 152 5.20 13.56 11.21
C HIS A 152 4.38 14.57 10.38
N GLY A 153 3.63 14.08 9.40
CA GLY A 153 2.83 14.94 8.52
C GLY A 153 3.64 15.90 7.64
N ARG A 154 4.96 15.69 7.47
CA ARG A 154 5.83 16.52 6.63
C ARG A 154 6.50 15.68 5.56
N TYR A 155 5.87 15.63 4.39
CA TYR A 155 6.29 14.83 3.26
C TYR A 155 6.83 15.70 2.13
N ARG A 156 7.70 15.13 1.31
CA ARG A 156 8.05 15.65 0.00
C ARG A 156 8.11 14.50 -0.96
N LEU A 157 7.26 14.51 -1.98
CA LEU A 157 7.34 13.56 -3.08
C LEU A 157 8.65 13.79 -3.83
N LEU A 158 9.46 12.75 -3.94
CA LEU A 158 10.73 12.74 -4.67
C LEU A 158 10.55 12.18 -6.07
N GLY A 159 9.67 11.18 -6.21
CA GLY A 159 9.29 10.62 -7.49
C GLY A 159 8.07 9.69 -7.36
N ALA A 160 7.33 9.57 -8.45
CA ALA A 160 6.15 8.71 -8.55
C ALA A 160 6.20 7.89 -9.85
N THR A 161 5.33 6.90 -10.00
CA THR A 161 5.18 6.26 -11.31
C THR A 161 4.60 7.24 -12.33
N LEU A 162 5.18 7.26 -13.53
CA LEU A 162 4.69 8.00 -14.69
C LEU A 162 3.62 7.23 -15.47
N ASP A 163 3.50 5.93 -15.21
CA ASP A 163 2.58 5.03 -15.91
C ASP A 163 1.94 3.98 -14.98
N ASP A 164 2.24 2.69 -15.17
CA ASP A 164 1.73 1.60 -14.34
C ASP A 164 2.44 1.64 -12.98
N ALA A 165 1.72 1.37 -11.89
CA ALA A 165 2.37 1.06 -10.62
C ALA A 165 3.09 -0.31 -10.69
N ALA A 166 4.06 -0.53 -9.82
CA ALA A 166 4.81 -1.79 -9.78
C ALA A 166 3.88 -3.00 -9.56
N GLY A 167 2.92 -2.90 -8.63
CA GLY A 167 1.96 -3.98 -8.36
C GLY A 167 1.08 -4.27 -9.57
N GLU A 168 0.56 -3.25 -10.24
CA GLU A 168 -0.18 -3.39 -11.50
C GLU A 168 0.67 -4.04 -12.59
N ALA A 169 1.96 -3.71 -12.69
CA ALA A 169 2.87 -4.36 -13.63
C ALA A 169 3.05 -5.85 -13.31
N PHE A 170 3.18 -6.23 -12.03
CA PHE A 170 3.18 -7.63 -11.59
C PHE A 170 1.89 -8.35 -11.97
N ASP A 171 0.72 -7.75 -11.77
CA ASP A 171 -0.57 -8.36 -12.12
C ASP A 171 -0.73 -8.55 -13.64
N LYS A 172 -0.39 -7.54 -14.43
CA LYS A 172 -0.44 -7.59 -15.90
C LYS A 172 0.52 -8.65 -16.45
N VAL A 173 1.75 -8.72 -15.94
CA VAL A 173 2.73 -9.71 -16.39
C VAL A 173 2.38 -11.10 -15.90
N GLY A 174 1.87 -11.26 -14.67
CA GLY A 174 1.41 -12.54 -14.14
C GLY A 174 0.35 -13.14 -15.06
N ARG A 175 -0.62 -12.32 -15.48
CA ARG A 175 -1.64 -12.73 -16.46
C ARG A 175 -1.04 -13.13 -17.81
N LEU A 176 -0.07 -12.37 -18.34
CA LEU A 176 0.61 -12.71 -19.60
C LEU A 176 1.34 -14.05 -19.53
N LEU A 177 1.85 -14.42 -18.36
CA LEU A 177 2.55 -15.68 -18.12
C LEU A 177 1.60 -16.84 -17.73
N GLY A 178 0.28 -16.60 -17.68
CA GLY A 178 -0.69 -17.61 -17.27
C GLY A 178 -0.65 -17.96 -15.78
N LEU A 179 -0.14 -17.06 -14.94
CA LEU A 179 -0.06 -17.22 -13.49
C LEU A 179 -1.37 -16.77 -12.81
N PRO A 180 -1.70 -17.31 -11.62
CA PRO A 180 -2.90 -16.92 -10.88
C PRO A 180 -2.81 -15.46 -10.39
N TYR A 181 -3.98 -14.86 -10.15
CA TYR A 181 -4.12 -13.57 -9.47
C TYR A 181 -4.14 -13.78 -7.94
N PRO A 182 -3.51 -12.91 -7.13
CA PRO A 182 -2.71 -11.73 -7.51
C PRO A 182 -1.34 -12.10 -8.11
N GLY A 183 -0.90 -11.32 -9.09
CA GLY A 183 0.29 -11.59 -9.89
C GLY A 183 1.60 -11.37 -9.14
N GLY A 184 1.63 -10.47 -8.15
CA GLY A 184 2.82 -10.23 -7.31
C GLY A 184 3.36 -11.50 -6.63
N PRO A 185 2.59 -12.15 -5.74
CA PRO A 185 2.99 -13.41 -5.11
C PRO A 185 3.22 -14.55 -6.12
N ALA A 186 2.41 -14.62 -7.18
CA ALA A 186 2.54 -15.67 -8.18
C ALA A 186 3.84 -15.57 -8.99
N ILE A 187 4.23 -14.36 -9.39
CA ILE A 187 5.53 -14.10 -10.02
C ILE A 187 6.66 -14.38 -9.05
N ASP A 188 6.56 -13.93 -7.80
CA ASP A 188 7.60 -14.17 -6.79
C ASP A 188 7.85 -15.66 -6.55
N HIS A 189 6.80 -16.49 -6.57
CA HIS A 189 6.94 -17.94 -6.49
C HIS A 189 7.52 -18.54 -7.77
N ALA A 190 7.05 -18.11 -8.95
CA ALA A 190 7.52 -18.61 -10.22
C ALA A 190 9.00 -18.29 -10.47
N SER A 191 9.47 -17.12 -10.01
CA SER A 191 10.86 -16.68 -10.18
C SER A 191 11.87 -17.48 -9.37
N ASP A 192 11.47 -18.19 -8.30
CA ASP A 192 12.38 -18.97 -7.43
C ASP A 192 13.21 -20.00 -8.19
N LYS A 193 12.64 -20.56 -9.26
CA LYS A 193 13.27 -21.58 -10.10
C LYS A 193 13.88 -21.01 -11.38
N GLY A 194 13.78 -19.69 -11.57
CA GLY A 194 14.20 -19.00 -12.79
C GLY A 194 15.58 -18.39 -12.66
N ASN A 195 16.26 -18.23 -13.80
CA ASN A 195 17.48 -17.45 -13.90
C ASN A 195 17.15 -16.00 -14.33
N PRO A 196 17.40 -14.98 -13.47
CA PRO A 196 17.06 -13.59 -13.77
C PRO A 196 17.89 -12.98 -14.92
N THR A 197 18.93 -13.68 -15.38
CA THR A 197 19.81 -13.20 -16.47
C THR A 197 19.47 -13.78 -17.84
N THR A 198 18.62 -14.81 -17.92
CA THR A 198 18.20 -15.42 -19.20
C THR A 198 17.48 -14.41 -20.09
N PHE A 199 16.54 -13.65 -19.53
CA PHE A 199 15.81 -12.58 -20.22
C PHE A 199 16.12 -11.23 -19.60
N ARG A 200 16.84 -10.39 -20.34
CA ARG A 200 17.16 -9.02 -19.90
C ARG A 200 16.08 -8.05 -20.35
N PHE A 201 15.27 -7.59 -19.41
CA PHE A 201 14.27 -6.56 -19.66
C PHE A 201 14.82 -5.15 -19.42
N PRO A 202 14.29 -4.13 -20.13
CA PRO A 202 14.77 -2.75 -19.99
C PRO A 202 14.49 -2.21 -18.59
N ARG A 203 15.40 -1.39 -18.07
CA ARG A 203 15.19 -0.61 -16.85
C ARG A 203 14.94 0.83 -17.29
N ALA A 204 13.87 1.47 -16.81
CA ALA A 204 13.66 2.90 -17.06
C ALA A 204 14.83 3.67 -16.44
N VAL A 205 15.64 4.31 -17.28
CA VAL A 205 16.88 4.98 -16.88
C VAL A 205 16.53 6.27 -16.12
N MET A 206 17.32 6.58 -15.09
CA MET A 206 17.30 7.88 -14.44
C MET A 206 17.93 8.91 -15.38
N ASP A 207 17.11 9.60 -16.17
CA ASP A 207 17.57 10.75 -16.92
C ASP A 207 17.62 11.96 -15.97
N ALA A 208 18.60 12.85 -16.12
CA ALA A 208 18.78 14.03 -15.25
C ALA A 208 17.55 14.96 -15.17
N GLY A 209 16.56 14.80 -16.08
CA GLY A 209 15.29 15.52 -16.08
C GLY A 209 14.12 14.85 -15.34
N HIS A 210 14.23 13.57 -14.95
CA HIS A 210 13.12 12.78 -14.38
C HIS A 210 13.33 12.35 -12.91
N GLY A 211 14.38 12.85 -12.25
CA GLY A 211 14.57 12.67 -10.79
C GLY A 211 14.46 11.21 -10.33
N TYR A 212 13.54 10.96 -9.39
CA TYR A 212 13.28 9.65 -8.80
C TYR A 212 12.01 8.95 -9.34
N ASP A 213 11.45 9.42 -10.46
CA ASP A 213 10.22 8.87 -11.03
C ASP A 213 10.38 7.44 -11.55
N PHE A 214 9.31 6.65 -11.59
CA PHE A 214 9.28 5.26 -12.04
C PHE A 214 8.50 5.07 -13.36
N SER A 215 8.81 4.01 -14.10
CA SER A 215 8.04 3.61 -15.29
C SER A 215 8.17 2.10 -15.51
N PHE A 216 7.03 1.42 -15.62
CA PHE A 216 6.93 -0.03 -15.78
C PHE A 216 6.09 -0.47 -16.98
N SER A 217 5.36 0.43 -17.65
CA SER A 217 4.55 0.08 -18.83
C SER A 217 5.38 -0.53 -19.98
N GLY A 218 6.62 -0.05 -20.15
CA GLY A 218 7.58 -0.59 -21.13
C GLY A 218 7.99 -2.04 -20.85
N LEU A 219 8.03 -2.45 -19.57
CA LEU A 219 8.36 -3.82 -19.17
C LEU A 219 7.31 -4.81 -19.65
N LYS A 220 6.02 -4.49 -19.47
CA LYS A 220 4.92 -5.31 -19.96
C LYS A 220 5.07 -5.59 -21.46
N THR A 221 5.33 -4.55 -22.24
CA THR A 221 5.49 -4.66 -23.70
C THR A 221 6.71 -5.53 -24.06
N ALA A 222 7.82 -5.37 -23.33
CA ALA A 222 9.01 -6.18 -23.52
C ALA A 222 8.77 -7.67 -23.18
N VAL A 223 8.06 -7.97 -22.09
CA VAL A 223 7.68 -9.33 -21.72
C VAL A 223 6.74 -9.93 -22.77
N MET A 224 5.71 -9.19 -23.19
CA MET A 224 4.76 -9.63 -24.22
C MET A 224 5.47 -10.01 -25.54
N ARG A 225 6.49 -9.26 -25.95
CA ARG A 225 7.31 -9.58 -27.14
C ARG A 225 8.16 -10.84 -26.97
N GLN A 226 8.59 -11.16 -25.75
CA GLN A 226 9.27 -12.42 -25.47
C GLN A 226 8.28 -13.58 -25.46
N THR A 227 7.12 -13.42 -24.82
CA THR A 227 6.11 -14.49 -24.74
C THR A 227 5.52 -14.81 -26.12
N SER A 228 5.39 -13.83 -27.02
CA SER A 228 4.88 -14.04 -28.38
C SER A 228 5.76 -14.93 -29.27
N GLN A 229 7.02 -15.20 -28.88
CA GLN A 229 7.91 -16.12 -29.60
C GLN A 229 7.57 -17.59 -29.35
N TYR A 230 6.72 -17.88 -28.37
CA TYR A 230 6.32 -19.23 -27.99
C TYR A 230 4.90 -19.52 -28.51
N HIS A 231 4.78 -20.59 -29.30
CA HIS A 231 3.52 -21.00 -29.94
C HIS A 231 2.53 -21.67 -28.98
N SER A 232 2.99 -22.05 -27.78
CA SER A 232 2.16 -22.68 -26.75
C SER A 232 2.67 -22.31 -25.35
N PRO A 233 1.79 -22.09 -24.36
CA PRO A 233 2.19 -21.90 -22.97
C PRO A 233 3.04 -23.05 -22.40
N ALA A 234 2.86 -24.28 -22.91
CA ALA A 234 3.55 -25.46 -22.40
C ALA A 234 5.08 -25.46 -22.64
N VAL A 235 5.55 -24.68 -23.62
CA VAL A 235 6.98 -24.56 -23.96
C VAL A 235 7.59 -23.23 -23.49
N MET A 236 6.80 -22.38 -22.86
CA MET A 236 7.25 -21.06 -22.39
C MET A 236 8.09 -21.21 -21.12
N PRO A 237 9.30 -20.62 -21.05
CA PRO A 237 10.14 -20.66 -19.86
C PRO A 237 9.63 -19.65 -18.81
N VAL A 238 8.47 -19.94 -18.23
CA VAL A 238 7.74 -19.03 -17.30
C VAL A 238 8.62 -18.59 -16.13
N ALA A 239 9.39 -19.52 -15.54
CA ALA A 239 10.25 -19.20 -14.40
C ALA A 239 11.33 -18.16 -14.75
N ASP A 240 12.00 -18.32 -15.89
CA ASP A 240 13.05 -17.39 -16.34
C ASP A 240 12.49 -16.03 -16.77
N LEU A 241 11.31 -16.03 -17.42
CA LEU A 241 10.61 -14.79 -17.77
C LEU A 241 10.16 -14.03 -16.52
N ALA A 242 9.59 -14.73 -15.53
CA ALA A 242 9.20 -14.18 -14.24
C ALA A 242 10.41 -13.62 -13.48
N ALA A 243 11.51 -14.38 -13.42
CA ALA A 243 12.75 -13.95 -12.75
C ALA A 243 13.38 -12.72 -13.43
N GLY A 244 13.46 -12.70 -14.76
CA GLY A 244 13.98 -11.55 -15.49
C GLY A 244 13.13 -10.29 -15.29
N PHE A 245 11.80 -10.43 -15.34
CA PHE A 245 10.88 -9.32 -15.12
C PHE A 245 10.97 -8.78 -13.69
N GLN A 246 10.91 -9.68 -12.69
CA GLN A 246 11.04 -9.31 -11.29
C GLN A 246 12.35 -8.58 -11.03
N ALA A 247 13.47 -9.08 -11.57
CA ALA A 247 14.77 -8.43 -11.42
C ALA A 247 14.77 -6.99 -11.96
N ALA A 248 14.14 -6.74 -13.11
CA ALA A 248 14.07 -5.40 -13.69
C ALA A 248 13.23 -4.42 -12.84
N VAL A 249 12.08 -4.85 -12.31
CA VAL A 249 11.25 -4.04 -11.40
C VAL A 249 12.00 -3.75 -10.11
N VAL A 250 12.52 -4.81 -9.46
CA VAL A 250 13.20 -4.69 -8.16
C VAL A 250 14.46 -3.83 -8.26
N ASP A 251 15.28 -4.01 -9.30
CA ASP A 251 16.48 -3.18 -9.48
C ASP A 251 16.11 -1.69 -9.57
N SER A 252 15.06 -1.33 -10.31
CA SER A 252 14.64 0.07 -10.44
C SER A 252 14.17 0.67 -9.11
N LEU A 253 13.41 -0.10 -8.32
CA LEU A 253 12.96 0.32 -6.99
C LEU A 253 14.13 0.52 -6.03
N VAL A 254 15.07 -0.44 -6.01
CA VAL A 254 16.22 -0.43 -5.09
C VAL A 254 17.21 0.67 -5.43
N GLU A 255 17.56 0.84 -6.70
CA GLU A 255 18.54 1.84 -7.15
C GLU A 255 18.10 3.26 -6.79
N LYS A 256 16.85 3.61 -7.11
CA LYS A 256 16.29 4.94 -6.80
C LYS A 256 16.15 5.18 -5.31
N THR A 257 15.69 4.17 -4.56
CA THR A 257 15.55 4.28 -3.10
C THR A 257 16.89 4.43 -2.41
N ALA A 258 17.92 3.67 -2.83
CA ALA A 258 19.27 3.77 -2.28
C ALA A 258 19.91 5.14 -2.60
N ALA A 259 19.75 5.63 -3.83
CA ALA A 259 20.23 6.95 -4.22
C ALA A 259 19.57 8.06 -3.38
N ALA A 260 18.25 8.02 -3.21
CA ALA A 260 17.51 8.99 -2.39
C ALA A 260 17.94 8.95 -0.91
N ALA A 261 18.18 7.76 -0.37
CA ALA A 261 18.64 7.60 1.01
C ALA A 261 20.00 8.29 1.24
N VAL A 262 20.91 8.19 0.28
CA VAL A 262 22.22 8.87 0.33
C VAL A 262 22.07 10.37 0.14
N GLU A 263 21.35 10.83 -0.88
CA GLU A 263 21.20 12.26 -1.20
C GLU A 263 20.58 13.05 -0.05
N PHE A 264 19.55 12.49 0.59
CA PHE A 264 18.79 13.18 1.64
C PHE A 264 19.23 12.83 3.06
N GLY A 265 20.33 12.09 3.23
CA GLY A 265 20.88 11.74 4.54
C GLY A 265 19.88 10.99 5.42
N ALA A 266 19.13 10.05 4.84
CA ALA A 266 18.09 9.30 5.53
C ALA A 266 18.67 8.53 6.72
N THR A 267 17.97 8.49 7.84
CA THR A 267 18.36 7.66 8.99
C THR A 267 17.87 6.21 8.84
N ALA A 268 16.85 6.00 8.01
CA ALA A 268 16.33 4.69 7.64
C ALA A 268 15.52 4.78 6.32
N VAL A 269 15.34 3.64 5.68
CA VAL A 269 14.41 3.45 4.56
C VAL A 269 13.22 2.64 5.04
N HIS A 270 12.01 3.11 4.74
CA HIS A 270 10.77 2.37 4.94
C HIS A 270 10.24 1.87 3.60
N VAL A 271 9.85 0.59 3.52
CA VAL A 271 9.16 0.04 2.34
C VAL A 271 7.75 -0.39 2.77
N ALA A 272 6.73 0.20 2.16
CA ALA A 272 5.31 -0.02 2.45
C ALA A 272 4.56 -0.52 1.21
N GLY A 273 3.31 -0.93 1.40
CA GLY A 273 2.44 -1.43 0.32
C GLY A 273 2.64 -2.91 0.00
N GLY A 274 1.70 -3.50 -0.74
CA GLY A 274 1.66 -4.94 -0.99
C GLY A 274 2.90 -5.52 -1.71
N VAL A 275 3.57 -4.75 -2.57
CA VAL A 275 4.77 -5.22 -3.29
C VAL A 275 5.98 -5.30 -2.35
N SER A 276 5.95 -4.63 -1.19
CA SER A 276 6.97 -4.80 -0.14
C SER A 276 7.09 -6.24 0.36
N ALA A 277 6.09 -7.10 0.10
CA ALA A 277 6.12 -8.54 0.35
C ALA A 277 7.16 -9.30 -0.47
N ASN A 278 7.56 -8.75 -1.62
CA ASN A 278 8.40 -9.44 -2.58
C ASN A 278 9.77 -9.80 -1.97
N ARG A 279 10.14 -11.08 -2.03
CA ARG A 279 11.36 -11.59 -1.37
C ARG A 279 12.62 -11.01 -1.98
N ALA A 280 12.67 -10.87 -3.31
CA ALA A 280 13.81 -10.26 -3.99
C ALA A 280 13.95 -8.77 -3.64
N LEU A 281 12.85 -8.03 -3.54
CA LEU A 281 12.85 -6.62 -3.11
C LEU A 281 13.40 -6.47 -1.69
N ARG A 282 12.87 -7.23 -0.72
CA ARG A 282 13.35 -7.18 0.68
C ARG A 282 14.83 -7.48 0.77
N ARG A 283 15.28 -8.54 0.09
CA ARG A 283 16.68 -8.96 0.06
C ARG A 283 17.58 -7.88 -0.54
N LEU A 284 17.26 -7.38 -1.73
CA LEU A 284 18.10 -6.40 -2.43
C LEU A 284 18.09 -5.03 -1.76
N MET A 285 16.98 -4.61 -1.13
CA MET A 285 16.96 -3.42 -0.29
C MET A 285 17.93 -3.57 0.88
N ALA A 286 17.88 -4.68 1.62
CA ALA A 286 18.78 -4.92 2.75
C ALA A 286 20.25 -5.05 2.34
N GLU A 287 20.54 -5.57 1.14
CA GLU A 287 21.91 -5.71 0.62
C GLU A 287 22.50 -4.38 0.11
N ARG A 288 21.69 -3.51 -0.52
CA ARG A 288 22.19 -2.34 -1.27
C ARG A 288 21.93 -0.99 -0.62
N VAL A 289 21.01 -0.90 0.34
CA VAL A 289 20.73 0.34 1.08
C VAL A 289 21.65 0.40 2.30
N ALA A 290 22.42 1.49 2.41
CA ALA A 290 23.44 1.65 3.47
C ALA A 290 22.86 1.92 4.87
N VAL A 291 21.58 2.23 4.97
CA VAL A 291 20.87 2.57 6.21
C VAL A 291 19.83 1.49 6.54
N PRO A 292 19.37 1.37 7.79
CA PRO A 292 18.38 0.37 8.17
C PRO A 292 17.14 0.40 7.27
N VAL A 293 16.80 -0.75 6.69
CA VAL A 293 15.57 -0.94 5.91
C VAL A 293 14.51 -1.54 6.81
N ARG A 294 13.39 -0.84 6.98
CA ARG A 294 12.27 -1.23 7.83
C ARG A 294 11.06 -1.58 6.97
N VAL A 295 10.62 -2.83 7.07
CA VAL A 295 9.43 -3.34 6.39
C VAL A 295 8.49 -3.92 7.45
N PRO A 296 7.24 -3.45 7.53
CA PRO A 296 6.27 -3.98 8.48
C PRO A 296 6.02 -5.49 8.27
N PRO A 297 5.44 -6.16 9.28
CA PRO A 297 4.83 -7.46 9.11
C PRO A 297 3.83 -7.45 7.94
N MET A 298 3.70 -8.58 7.25
CA MET A 298 2.87 -8.70 6.06
C MET A 298 1.43 -8.20 6.24
N ALA A 299 0.82 -8.46 7.40
CA ALA A 299 -0.54 -8.02 7.71
C ALA A 299 -0.71 -6.49 7.78
N LEU A 300 0.39 -5.74 7.86
CA LEU A 300 0.41 -4.27 7.87
C LEU A 300 0.92 -3.67 6.56
N CYS A 301 1.40 -4.50 5.61
CA CYS A 301 1.86 -4.07 4.30
C CYS A 301 0.71 -3.96 3.28
N THR A 302 -0.31 -4.79 3.41
CA THR A 302 -1.53 -4.73 2.60
C THR A 302 -2.54 -3.77 3.22
N ASP A 303 -3.58 -3.42 2.48
CA ASP A 303 -4.59 -2.46 2.94
C ASP A 303 -5.28 -2.95 4.23
N ASN A 304 -5.26 -2.09 5.25
CA ASN A 304 -5.82 -2.36 6.57
C ASN A 304 -6.21 -1.04 7.24
N ALA A 305 -7.14 -1.08 8.20
CA ALA A 305 -7.56 0.13 8.89
C ALA A 305 -6.59 0.54 10.02
N ALA A 306 -5.74 -0.37 10.49
CA ALA A 306 -4.78 -0.05 11.56
C ALA A 306 -3.82 1.07 11.13
N MET A 307 -3.32 1.01 9.90
CA MET A 307 -2.43 2.03 9.32
C MET A 307 -3.11 3.42 9.24
N ILE A 308 -4.42 3.44 8.98
CA ILE A 308 -5.23 4.66 8.96
C ILE A 308 -5.41 5.24 10.37
N GLY A 309 -5.66 4.39 11.36
CA GLY A 309 -5.75 4.80 12.77
C GLY A 309 -4.43 5.34 13.31
N ALA A 310 -3.30 4.74 12.93
CA ALA A 310 -1.97 5.20 13.28
C ALA A 310 -1.72 6.63 12.74
N ALA A 311 -1.98 6.86 11.45
CA ALA A 311 -1.89 8.20 10.85
C ALA A 311 -2.83 9.20 11.52
N ALA A 312 -4.08 8.80 11.76
CA ALA A 312 -5.09 9.64 12.37
C ALA A 312 -4.70 10.15 13.76
N HIS A 313 -3.99 9.34 14.55
CA HIS A 313 -3.52 9.75 15.87
C HIS A 313 -2.69 11.04 15.83
N PHE A 314 -1.76 11.15 14.89
CA PHE A 314 -0.89 12.33 14.79
C PHE A 314 -1.65 13.58 14.35
N HIS A 315 -2.64 13.42 13.46
CA HIS A 315 -3.55 14.52 13.09
C HIS A 315 -4.44 14.92 14.26
N PHE A 316 -5.00 13.94 14.98
CA PHE A 316 -5.88 14.16 16.11
C PHE A 316 -5.17 14.88 17.27
N SER A 317 -3.96 14.46 17.60
CA SER A 317 -3.13 15.05 18.65
C SER A 317 -2.70 16.49 18.32
N ARG A 318 -2.70 16.87 17.03
CA ARG A 318 -2.47 18.26 16.57
C ARG A 318 -3.75 19.11 16.53
N GLY A 319 -4.88 18.57 17.00
CA GLY A 319 -6.15 19.29 17.07
C GLY A 319 -6.95 19.32 15.75
N ARG A 320 -6.55 18.57 14.71
CA ARG A 320 -7.34 18.47 13.48
C ARG A 320 -8.65 17.76 13.75
N ARG A 321 -9.76 18.33 13.28
CA ARG A 321 -11.12 17.80 13.38
C ARG A 321 -11.82 18.19 12.09
N ASP A 322 -12.19 17.24 11.25
CA ASP A 322 -12.82 17.55 9.96
C ASP A 322 -14.35 17.68 10.12
N GLY A 323 -14.96 18.54 9.30
CA GLY A 323 -16.41 18.74 9.28
C GLY A 323 -17.17 17.62 8.56
N LEU A 324 -18.49 17.58 8.73
CA LEU A 324 -19.35 16.60 8.05
C LEU A 324 -19.50 16.86 6.54
N ASP A 325 -19.09 18.04 6.07
CA ASP A 325 -18.94 18.41 4.67
C ASP A 325 -17.73 17.75 3.99
N LEU A 326 -16.86 17.07 4.77
CA LEU A 326 -15.72 16.29 4.26
C LEU A 326 -16.17 15.31 3.16
N ASP A 327 -15.57 15.40 1.98
CA ASP A 327 -15.86 14.49 0.87
C ASP A 327 -14.63 13.66 0.47
N VAL A 328 -14.89 12.56 -0.23
CA VAL A 328 -13.87 11.66 -0.77
C VAL A 328 -13.14 12.33 -1.93
N THR A 329 -11.89 11.94 -2.15
CA THR A 329 -11.09 12.46 -3.27
C THR A 329 -10.32 11.30 -3.90
N PRO A 330 -10.82 10.71 -5.00
CA PRO A 330 -10.23 9.51 -5.62
C PRO A 330 -8.77 9.67 -6.01
N SER A 331 -8.36 10.89 -6.38
CA SER A 331 -7.00 11.25 -6.78
C SER A 331 -6.30 12.11 -5.71
N LEU A 332 -6.58 11.88 -4.43
CA LEU A 332 -6.01 12.67 -3.33
C LEU A 332 -4.49 12.53 -3.32
N GLN A 333 -3.78 13.62 -3.55
CA GLN A 333 -2.32 13.63 -3.43
C GLN A 333 -1.89 13.78 -1.97
N LEU A 334 -0.81 13.12 -1.60
CA LEU A 334 -0.12 13.36 -0.34
C LEU A 334 0.82 14.56 -0.53
N VAL A 335 0.53 15.65 0.18
CA VAL A 335 1.27 16.92 0.13
C VAL A 335 1.93 17.24 1.46
#